data_AF-A0A7W1TEY3-F1
#
_entry.id   AF-A0A7W1TEY3-F1
#
_cell.length_a   1.000
_cell.length_b   1.000
_cell.length_c   1.000
_cell.angle_alpha   90.00
_cell.angle_beta   90.00
_cell.angle_gamma   90.00
#
_symmetry.space_group_name_H-M   'P 1'
#
loop_
_entity.id
_entity.type
_entity.pdbx_description
1 polymer ?
#
loop_
_entity_poly.entity_id
_entity_poly.type
_entity_poly.pdbx_seq_one_letter_code
_entity_poly.pdbx_strand_id
1 'polypeptide(L)'
;MKLSELAREHNLDLDLLREVVEEDLKIPLPKKLETELKDTEVTVILACDGLETADGKAFTPIIAKEFEDKHKKKIATKKGLETKKRKLEADAEAKKREDDVRLDAERAKHAGELAKREAERLLKEQTDAEAAALKAEQDSLIAAEQERLRITAEDEIRRREDESKRISGELAAMRANSNDAAAQRDASASASAVSTAAPVEAPS
;
A
#
# COMPACT_ATOMS: atom_id res chain seq x y z
N MET A 1 -73.66 62.28 -7.41
CA MET A 1 -72.49 62.22 -8.31
C MET A 1 -72.49 60.88 -9.04
N LYS A 2 -71.99 60.77 -10.28
CA LYS A 2 -71.92 59.45 -10.96
C LYS A 2 -70.73 58.63 -10.45
N LEU A 3 -70.87 57.30 -10.44
CA LEU A 3 -69.78 56.38 -10.02
C LEU A 3 -68.49 56.62 -10.84
N SER A 4 -68.61 56.90 -12.14
CA SER A 4 -67.47 57.23 -12.99
C SER A 4 -66.78 58.56 -12.67
N GLU A 5 -67.53 59.52 -12.11
CA GLU A 5 -66.98 60.82 -11.69
C GLU A 5 -66.25 60.65 -10.35
N LEU A 6 -66.84 59.90 -9.42
CA LEU A 6 -66.21 59.55 -8.14
C LEU A 6 -64.88 58.81 -8.33
N ALA A 7 -64.84 57.84 -9.26
CA ALA A 7 -63.63 57.11 -9.59
C ALA A 7 -62.52 58.03 -10.14
N ARG A 8 -62.87 59.00 -10.99
CA ARG A 8 -61.89 59.97 -11.53
C ARG A 8 -61.42 60.98 -10.48
N GLU A 9 -62.32 61.44 -9.62
CA GLU A 9 -62.00 62.45 -8.59
C GLU A 9 -61.07 61.90 -7.51
N HIS A 10 -61.30 60.66 -7.08
CA HIS A 10 -60.49 59.99 -6.06
C HIS A 10 -59.40 59.07 -6.63
N ASN A 11 -59.21 59.08 -7.96
CA ASN A 11 -58.23 58.27 -8.68
C ASN A 11 -58.35 56.75 -8.35
N LEU A 12 -59.59 56.27 -8.27
CA LEU A 12 -59.93 54.88 -7.98
C LEU A 12 -60.10 54.10 -9.29
N ASP A 13 -59.76 52.81 -9.25
CA ASP A 13 -59.99 51.92 -10.38
C ASP A 13 -61.50 51.68 -10.55
N LEU A 14 -62.02 52.01 -11.73
CA LEU A 14 -63.45 51.97 -12.03
C LEU A 14 -64.01 50.54 -11.97
N ASP A 15 -63.23 49.55 -12.41
CA ASP A 15 -63.69 48.16 -12.46
C ASP A 15 -63.71 47.55 -11.06
N LEU A 16 -62.69 47.84 -10.25
CA LEU A 16 -62.64 47.43 -8.85
C LEU A 16 -63.72 48.12 -8.00
N LEU A 17 -63.92 49.43 -8.21
CA LEU A 17 -64.94 50.18 -7.48
C LEU A 17 -66.33 49.62 -7.76
N ARG A 18 -66.60 49.19 -9.00
CA ARG A 18 -67.88 48.56 -9.35
C ARG A 18 -68.09 47.23 -8.63
N GLU A 19 -67.06 46.39 -8.56
CA GLU A 19 -67.10 45.10 -7.87
C GLU A 19 -67.39 45.30 -6.37
N VAL A 20 -66.65 46.19 -5.71
CA VAL A 20 -66.84 46.49 -4.29
C VAL A 20 -68.22 47.09 -4.01
N VAL A 21 -68.74 47.95 -4.89
CA VAL A 21 -70.06 48.56 -4.72
C VAL A 21 -71.20 47.54 -4.89
N GLU A 22 -71.11 46.65 -5.89
CA GLU A 22 -72.14 45.64 -6.18
C GLU A 22 -72.05 44.44 -5.22
N GLU A 23 -70.85 43.93 -4.93
CA GLU A 23 -70.63 42.68 -4.20
C GLU A 23 -70.45 42.88 -2.69
N ASP A 24 -69.61 43.84 -2.29
CA ASP A 24 -69.29 44.05 -0.86
C ASP A 24 -70.28 44.99 -0.18
N LEU A 25 -70.62 46.11 -0.82
CA LEU A 25 -71.53 47.13 -0.29
C LEU A 25 -73.00 46.88 -0.64
N LYS A 26 -73.27 46.00 -1.61
CA LYS A 26 -74.62 45.61 -2.06
C LYS A 26 -75.52 46.79 -2.46
N ILE A 27 -74.91 47.85 -3.00
CA ILE A 27 -75.64 49.01 -3.51
C ILE A 27 -76.05 48.69 -4.96
N PRO A 28 -77.35 48.69 -5.29
CA PRO A 28 -77.79 48.31 -6.63
C PRO A 28 -77.41 49.39 -7.65
N LEU A 29 -76.66 49.01 -8.69
CA LEU A 29 -76.26 49.88 -9.81
C LEU A 29 -77.08 49.60 -11.08
N PRO A 30 -78.30 50.16 -11.22
CA PRO A 30 -79.21 49.85 -12.33
C PRO A 30 -78.67 50.24 -13.71
N LYS A 31 -77.77 51.23 -13.80
CA LYS A 31 -77.16 51.67 -15.06
C LYS A 31 -75.64 51.53 -15.06
N LYS A 32 -75.11 50.63 -14.21
CA LYS A 32 -73.67 50.41 -14.02
C LYS A 32 -72.97 51.75 -13.72
N LEU A 33 -72.21 52.27 -14.69
CA LEU A 33 -71.29 53.40 -14.57
C LEU A 33 -71.95 54.78 -14.52
N GLU A 34 -73.17 54.91 -15.06
CA GLU A 34 -73.90 56.19 -15.12
C GLU A 34 -74.92 56.37 -14.00
N THR A 35 -74.92 55.47 -13.02
CA THR A 35 -75.82 55.54 -11.88
C THR A 35 -75.48 56.75 -11.02
N GLU A 36 -76.45 57.61 -10.75
CA GLU A 36 -76.31 58.71 -9.79
C GLU A 36 -76.35 58.14 -8.37
N LEU A 37 -75.23 58.26 -7.65
CA LEU A 37 -75.09 57.86 -6.26
C LEU A 37 -75.59 58.98 -5.35
N LYS A 38 -76.24 58.58 -4.25
CA LYS A 38 -76.61 59.49 -3.16
C LYS A 38 -75.37 59.83 -2.32
N ASP A 39 -75.35 61.01 -1.72
CA ASP A 39 -74.21 61.47 -0.91
C ASP A 39 -73.88 60.54 0.28
N THR A 40 -74.88 59.84 0.79
CA THR A 40 -74.72 58.81 1.84
C THR A 40 -74.02 57.56 1.33
N GLU A 41 -74.30 57.14 0.09
CA GLU A 41 -73.65 56.00 -0.56
C GLU A 41 -72.20 56.33 -0.90
N VAL A 42 -71.93 57.57 -1.36
CA VAL A 42 -70.57 58.05 -1.63
C VAL A 42 -69.70 58.01 -0.36
N THR A 43 -70.23 58.44 0.78
CA THR A 43 -69.50 58.41 2.06
C THR A 43 -69.12 56.99 2.46
N VAL A 44 -70.02 56.03 2.30
CA VAL A 44 -69.78 54.62 2.64
C VAL A 44 -68.73 53.98 1.73
N ILE A 45 -68.77 54.30 0.44
CA ILE A 45 -67.80 53.81 -0.55
C ILE A 45 -66.38 54.27 -0.21
N LEU A 46 -66.22 55.54 0.14
CA LEU A 46 -64.92 56.10 0.54
C LEU A 46 -64.40 55.52 1.86
N ALA A 47 -65.29 55.16 2.79
CA ALA A 47 -64.91 54.50 4.04
C ALA A 47 -64.41 53.05 3.82
N CYS A 48 -64.99 52.33 2.86
CA CYS A 48 -64.62 50.93 2.59
C CYS A 48 -63.28 50.75 1.86
N ASP A 49 -62.83 51.74 1.08
CA ASP A 49 -61.51 51.73 0.43
C ASP A 49 -60.33 51.89 1.43
N GLY A 50 -60.62 51.96 2.74
CA GLY A 50 -59.59 52.07 3.78
C GLY A 50 -58.92 53.43 3.83
N LEU A 51 -59.48 54.44 3.15
CA LEU A 51 -59.06 55.84 3.21
C LEU A 51 -59.62 56.60 4.43
N GLU A 52 -60.16 55.90 5.42
CA GLU A 52 -60.20 56.44 6.77
C GLU A 52 -58.85 56.21 7.45
N THR A 53 -57.90 57.10 7.17
CA THR A 53 -56.85 57.41 8.13
C THR A 53 -57.48 57.96 9.41
N ALA A 54 -57.88 57.10 10.33
CA ALA A 54 -57.89 57.44 11.74
C ALA A 54 -56.43 57.45 12.23
N ASP A 55 -55.78 58.61 12.14
CA ASP A 55 -54.53 58.97 12.82
C ASP A 55 -53.19 58.37 12.35
N GLY A 56 -53.07 57.84 11.13
CA GLY A 56 -51.77 57.61 10.50
C GLY A 56 -50.84 56.58 11.17
N LYS A 57 -51.39 55.61 11.91
CA LYS A 57 -50.63 54.47 12.45
C LYS A 57 -51.03 53.17 11.80
N ALA A 58 -50.02 52.39 11.38
CA ALA A 58 -50.21 51.06 10.81
C ALA A 58 -50.96 50.15 11.80
N PHE A 59 -51.96 49.43 11.29
CA PHE A 59 -52.73 48.44 12.03
C PHE A 59 -51.80 47.33 12.58
N THR A 60 -51.55 47.31 13.89
CA THR A 60 -50.94 46.18 14.57
C THR A 60 -52.03 45.18 14.93
N PRO A 61 -52.05 43.96 14.37
CA PRO A 61 -53.03 42.95 14.74
C PRO A 61 -52.94 42.70 16.25
N ILE A 62 -54.08 42.67 16.94
CA ILE A 62 -54.17 42.37 18.38
C ILE A 62 -53.87 40.87 18.56
N ILE A 63 -52.62 40.46 18.44
CA ILE A 63 -52.16 39.13 18.82
C ILE A 63 -52.04 39.14 20.34
N ALA A 64 -52.85 38.34 21.03
CA ALA A 64 -52.76 38.24 22.49
C ALA A 64 -51.31 37.87 22.89
N LYS A 65 -50.74 38.58 23.87
CA LYS A 65 -49.34 38.42 24.33
C LYS A 65 -48.94 36.95 24.57
N GLU A 66 -49.90 36.13 24.97
CA GLU A 66 -49.72 34.68 25.13
C GLU A 66 -49.22 33.94 23.88
N PHE A 67 -49.61 34.37 22.68
CA PHE A 67 -49.14 33.78 21.43
C PHE A 67 -47.73 34.21 21.08
N GLU A 68 -47.36 35.47 21.33
CA GLU A 68 -45.98 35.94 21.18
C GLU A 68 -45.03 35.19 22.12
N ASP A 69 -45.43 35.01 23.38
CA ASP A 69 -44.63 34.29 24.37
C ASP A 69 -44.52 32.79 24.04
N LYS A 70 -45.60 32.16 23.58
CA LYS A 70 -45.57 30.78 23.04
C LYS A 70 -44.65 30.67 21.83
N HIS A 71 -44.69 31.64 20.91
CA HIS A 71 -43.86 31.64 19.72
C HIS A 71 -42.37 31.82 20.05
N LYS A 72 -42.04 32.77 20.94
CA LYS A 72 -40.67 32.97 21.46
C LYS A 72 -40.15 31.72 22.15
N LYS A 73 -40.96 31.09 23.01
CA LYS A 73 -40.58 29.83 23.68
C LYS A 73 -40.34 28.70 22.66
N LYS A 74 -41.19 28.57 21.65
CA LYS A 74 -41.03 27.58 20.57
C LYS A 74 -39.74 27.79 19.77
N ILE A 75 -39.41 29.04 19.43
CA ILE A 75 -38.15 29.38 18.73
C ILE A 75 -36.94 29.05 19.62
N ALA A 76 -36.99 29.43 20.90
CA ALA A 76 -35.89 29.16 21.84
C ALA A 76 -35.65 27.66 22.03
N THR A 77 -36.71 26.86 22.18
CA THR A 77 -36.60 25.39 22.27
C THR A 77 -36.05 24.78 20.98
N LYS A 78 -36.52 25.25 19.80
CA LYS A 78 -36.02 24.76 18.50
C LYS A 78 -34.53 25.05 18.33
N LYS A 79 -34.09 26.29 18.61
CA LYS A 79 -32.67 26.68 18.58
C LYS A 79 -31.83 25.89 19.57
N GLY A 80 -32.34 25.64 20.78
CA GLY A 80 -31.66 24.84 21.81
C GLY A 80 -31.48 23.38 21.42
N LEU A 81 -32.47 22.77 20.75
CA LEU A 81 -32.34 21.41 20.21
C LEU A 81 -31.37 21.34 19.04
N GLU A 82 -31.40 22.33 18.15
CA GLU A 82 -30.51 22.40 16.99
C GLU A 82 -29.03 22.57 17.40
N THR A 83 -28.76 23.44 18.39
CA THR A 83 -27.40 23.59 18.95
C THR A 83 -26.91 22.33 19.66
N LYS A 84 -27.78 21.65 20.42
CA LYS A 84 -27.43 20.35 21.03
C LYS A 84 -27.13 19.29 19.98
N LYS A 85 -27.94 19.19 18.93
CA LYS A 85 -27.72 18.26 17.82
C LYS A 85 -26.40 18.55 17.11
N ARG A 86 -26.13 19.82 16.76
CA ARG A 86 -24.88 20.23 16.11
C ARG A 86 -23.66 19.95 16.98
N LYS A 87 -23.76 20.14 18.29
CA LYS A 87 -22.67 19.82 19.22
C LYS A 87 -22.39 18.32 19.27
N LEU A 88 -23.43 17.49 19.33
CA LEU A 88 -23.27 16.02 19.32
C LEU A 88 -22.66 15.53 18.00
N GLU A 89 -23.05 16.10 16.87
CA GLU A 89 -22.47 15.78 15.56
C GLU A 89 -20.99 16.19 15.47
N ALA A 90 -20.65 17.39 15.97
CA ALA A 90 -19.27 17.86 16.02
C ALA A 90 -18.38 17.01 16.94
N ASP A 91 -18.87 16.63 18.12
CA ASP A 91 -18.14 15.74 19.05
C ASP A 91 -17.95 14.34 18.45
N ALA A 92 -18.96 13.81 17.74
CA ALA A 92 -18.86 12.53 17.06
C ALA A 92 -17.87 12.56 15.88
N GLU A 93 -17.83 13.64 15.11
CA GLU A 93 -16.88 13.82 14.02
C GLU A 93 -15.45 14.03 14.53
N ALA A 94 -15.28 14.78 15.62
CA ALA A 94 -13.98 14.93 16.28
C ALA A 94 -13.46 13.57 16.77
N LYS A 95 -14.31 12.77 17.40
CA LYS A 95 -13.93 11.42 17.85
C LYS A 95 -13.55 10.50 16.69
N LYS A 96 -14.30 10.53 15.57
CA LYS A 96 -13.93 9.77 14.37
C LYS A 96 -12.57 10.18 13.82
N ARG A 97 -12.28 11.47 13.75
CA ARG A 97 -10.96 11.96 13.32
C ARG A 97 -9.84 11.50 14.25
N GLU A 98 -10.05 11.52 15.56
CA GLU A 98 -9.04 11.00 16.52
C GLU A 98 -8.81 9.50 16.36
N ASP A 99 -9.89 8.73 16.20
CA ASP A 99 -9.80 7.28 15.97
C ASP A 99 -9.09 6.96 14.64
N ASP A 100 -9.37 7.71 13.57
CA ASP A 100 -8.72 7.56 12.27
C ASP A 100 -7.21 7.87 12.36
N VAL A 101 -6.82 8.96 13.02
CA VAL A 101 -5.41 9.30 13.25
C VAL A 101 -4.70 8.22 14.05
N ARG A 102 -5.37 7.65 15.07
CA ARG A 102 -4.82 6.56 15.86
C ARG A 102 -4.62 5.30 15.02
N LEU A 103 -5.61 4.92 14.22
CA LEU A 103 -5.53 3.75 13.33
C LEU A 103 -4.42 3.91 12.29
N ASP A 104 -4.27 5.10 11.72
CA ASP A 104 -3.20 5.36 10.74
C ASP A 104 -1.81 5.35 11.39
N ALA A 105 -1.68 5.85 12.62
CA ALA A 105 -0.44 5.74 13.38
C ALA A 105 -0.08 4.27 13.70
N GLU A 106 -1.06 3.44 14.05
CA GLU A 106 -0.86 2.00 14.30
C GLU A 106 -0.50 1.26 12.99
N ARG A 107 -1.18 1.57 11.88
CA ARG A 107 -0.83 1.03 10.55
C ARG A 107 0.60 1.41 10.15
N ALA A 108 1.00 2.66 10.35
CA ALA A 108 2.35 3.12 10.03
C ALA A 108 3.41 2.40 10.87
N LYS A 109 3.15 2.17 12.16
CA LYS A 109 4.05 1.39 13.04
C LYS A 109 4.18 -0.05 12.55
N HIS A 110 3.07 -0.71 12.24
CA HIS A 110 3.07 -2.08 11.75
C HIS A 110 3.77 -2.22 10.40
N ALA A 111 3.50 -1.31 9.46
CA ALA A 111 4.19 -1.26 8.18
C ALA A 111 5.70 -1.05 8.35
N GLY A 112 6.11 -0.17 9.27
CA GLY A 112 7.51 0.06 9.60
C GLY A 112 8.19 -1.16 10.24
N GLU A 113 7.50 -1.89 11.10
CA GLU A 113 8.02 -3.13 11.71
C GLU A 113 8.18 -4.24 10.69
N LEU A 114 7.20 -4.43 9.80
CA LEU A 114 7.31 -5.37 8.68
C LEU A 114 8.50 -5.04 7.78
N ALA A 115 8.66 -3.77 7.39
CA ALA A 115 9.78 -3.34 6.56
C ALA A 115 11.14 -3.59 7.24
N LYS A 116 11.25 -3.35 8.55
CA LYS A 116 12.46 -3.66 9.32
C LYS A 116 12.75 -5.17 9.32
N ARG A 117 11.72 -5.99 9.53
CA ARG A 117 11.86 -7.45 9.56
C ARG A 117 12.26 -8.01 8.19
N GLU A 118 11.71 -7.47 7.11
CA GLU A 118 12.09 -7.84 5.75
C GLU A 118 13.53 -7.44 5.44
N ALA A 119 13.94 -6.23 5.82
CA ALA A 119 15.32 -5.78 5.67
C ALA A 119 16.30 -6.65 6.47
N GLU A 120 15.96 -7.02 7.71
CA GLU A 120 16.77 -7.92 8.55
C GLU A 120 16.86 -9.31 7.93
N ARG A 121 15.75 -9.86 7.40
CA ARG A 121 15.77 -11.16 6.73
C ARG A 121 16.66 -11.15 5.49
N LEU A 122 16.57 -10.10 4.67
CA LEU A 122 17.40 -9.95 3.47
C LEU A 122 18.88 -9.79 3.83
N LEU A 123 19.21 -8.99 4.84
CA LEU A 123 20.58 -8.84 5.31
C LEU A 123 21.14 -10.17 5.81
N LYS A 124 20.36 -10.90 6.61
CA LYS A 124 20.76 -12.22 7.11
C LYS A 124 20.96 -13.23 5.97
N GLU A 125 20.05 -13.25 5.01
CA GLU A 125 20.16 -14.12 3.83
C GLU A 125 21.42 -13.80 3.00
N GLN A 126 21.75 -12.52 2.84
CA GLN A 126 23.00 -12.09 2.20
C GLN A 126 24.23 -12.55 3.00
N THR A 127 24.26 -12.35 4.32
CA THR A 127 25.39 -12.77 5.14
C THR A 127 25.54 -14.29 5.18
N ASP A 128 24.43 -15.03 5.22
CA ASP A 128 24.45 -16.49 5.22
C ASP A 128 24.91 -17.02 3.84
N ALA A 129 24.50 -16.37 2.74
CA ALA A 129 24.96 -16.71 1.40
C ALA A 129 26.47 -16.42 1.20
N GLU A 130 26.95 -15.28 1.69
CA GLU A 130 28.38 -14.94 1.67
C GLU A 130 29.20 -15.92 2.50
N ALA A 131 28.74 -16.26 3.71
CA ALA A 131 29.40 -17.25 4.56
C ALA A 131 29.43 -18.64 3.90
N ALA A 132 28.34 -19.04 3.24
CA ALA A 132 28.29 -20.30 2.49
C ALA A 132 29.24 -20.29 1.28
N ALA A 133 29.34 -19.17 0.56
CA ALA A 133 30.27 -19.02 -0.56
C ALA A 133 31.74 -19.11 -0.10
N LEU A 134 32.10 -18.42 0.99
CA LEU A 134 33.43 -18.50 1.57
C LEU A 134 33.78 -19.92 2.03
N LYS A 135 32.82 -20.61 2.65
CA LYS A 135 33.03 -22.01 3.05
C LYS A 135 33.22 -22.92 1.85
N ALA A 136 32.40 -22.76 0.80
CA ALA A 136 32.55 -23.53 -0.43
C ALA A 136 33.90 -23.26 -1.13
N GLU A 137 34.38 -22.01 -1.12
CA GLU A 137 35.70 -21.66 -1.64
C GLU A 137 36.83 -22.33 -0.83
N GLN A 138 36.75 -22.28 0.50
CA GLN A 138 37.71 -22.96 1.37
C GLN A 138 37.71 -24.47 1.17
N ASP A 139 36.54 -25.10 1.10
CA ASP A 139 36.40 -26.54 0.84
C ASP A 139 36.99 -26.90 -0.54
N SER A 140 36.80 -26.04 -1.55
CA SER A 140 37.41 -26.22 -2.88
C SER A 140 38.93 -26.11 -2.84
N LEU A 141 39.49 -25.19 -2.05
CA LEU A 141 40.94 -25.05 -1.89
C LEU A 141 41.54 -26.26 -1.18
N ILE A 142 40.89 -26.74 -0.12
CA ILE A 142 41.32 -27.94 0.62
C ILE A 142 41.27 -29.17 -0.30
N ALA A 143 40.20 -29.34 -1.09
CA ALA A 143 40.10 -30.44 -2.05
C ALA A 143 41.20 -30.37 -3.11
N ALA A 144 41.50 -29.18 -3.63
CA ALA A 144 42.59 -28.98 -4.59
C ALA A 144 43.97 -29.28 -3.99
N GLU A 145 44.20 -28.91 -2.72
CA GLU A 145 45.44 -29.23 -2.01
C GLU A 145 45.58 -30.73 -1.77
N GLN A 146 44.50 -31.41 -1.36
CA GLN A 146 44.49 -32.87 -1.18
C GLN A 146 44.78 -33.61 -2.48
N GLU A 147 44.19 -33.18 -3.60
CA GLU A 147 44.46 -33.77 -4.90
C GLU A 147 45.93 -33.53 -5.33
N ARG A 148 46.48 -32.34 -5.05
CA ARG A 148 47.90 -32.07 -5.31
C ARG A 148 48.81 -33.00 -4.52
N LEU A 149 48.50 -33.20 -3.23
CA LEU A 149 49.26 -34.13 -2.38
C LEU A 149 49.17 -35.56 -2.90
N ARG A 150 47.99 -36.00 -3.33
CA ARG A 150 47.78 -37.32 -3.92
C ARG A 150 48.61 -37.50 -5.19
N ILE A 151 48.57 -36.56 -6.13
CA ILE A 151 49.39 -36.61 -7.35
C ILE A 151 50.88 -36.70 -7.01
N THR A 152 51.36 -35.87 -6.07
CA THR A 152 52.78 -35.91 -5.67
C THR A 152 53.18 -37.24 -5.02
N ALA A 153 52.27 -37.87 -4.27
CA ALA A 153 52.51 -39.18 -3.68
C ALA A 153 52.52 -40.30 -4.74
N GLU A 154 51.59 -40.26 -5.71
CA GLU A 154 51.54 -41.20 -6.84
C GLU A 154 52.81 -41.10 -7.70
N ASP A 155 53.29 -39.89 -8.00
CA ASP A 155 54.52 -39.66 -8.77
C ASP A 155 55.77 -40.18 -8.04
N GLU A 156 55.86 -39.97 -6.72
CA GLU A 156 56.97 -40.47 -5.90
C GLU A 156 56.97 -42.01 -5.83
N ILE A 157 55.81 -42.65 -5.70
CA ILE A 157 55.69 -44.11 -5.76
C ILE A 157 56.16 -44.62 -7.12
N ARG A 158 55.69 -44.02 -8.20
CA ARG A 158 56.08 -44.38 -9.56
C ARG A 158 57.59 -44.25 -9.77
N ARG A 159 58.19 -43.17 -9.28
CA ARG A 159 59.64 -42.98 -9.31
C ARG A 159 60.38 -44.08 -8.55
N ARG A 160 59.93 -44.44 -7.35
CA ARG A 160 60.53 -45.54 -6.57
C ARG A 160 60.36 -46.88 -7.25
N GLU A 161 59.23 -47.15 -7.89
CA GLU A 161 59.02 -48.37 -8.67
C GLU A 161 59.97 -48.44 -9.87
N ASP A 162 60.16 -47.34 -10.60
CA ASP A 162 61.08 -47.29 -11.75
C ASP A 162 62.55 -47.41 -11.31
N GLU A 163 62.93 -46.78 -10.20
CA GLU A 163 64.25 -46.94 -9.58
C GLU A 163 64.47 -48.37 -9.07
N SER A 164 63.47 -48.98 -8.43
CA SER A 164 63.52 -50.38 -7.98
C SER A 164 63.63 -51.36 -9.14
N LYS A 165 62.90 -51.15 -10.24
CA LYS A 165 63.02 -51.93 -11.48
C LYS A 165 64.40 -51.79 -12.10
N ARG A 166 64.97 -50.58 -12.14
CA ARG A 166 66.34 -50.34 -12.62
C ARG A 166 67.36 -51.11 -11.80
N ILE A 167 67.33 -50.97 -10.46
CA ILE A 167 68.25 -51.68 -9.55
C ILE A 167 68.09 -53.20 -9.68
N SER A 168 66.84 -53.69 -9.75
CA SER A 168 66.57 -55.12 -9.93
C SER A 168 67.11 -55.65 -11.26
N GLY A 169 66.98 -54.87 -12.34
CA GLY A 169 67.56 -55.17 -13.65
C GLY A 169 69.09 -55.21 -13.62
N GLU A 170 69.73 -54.24 -12.97
CA GLU A 170 71.20 -54.20 -12.80
C GLU A 170 71.70 -55.41 -11.98
N LEU A 171 71.04 -55.76 -10.88
CA LEU A 171 71.37 -56.94 -10.08
C LEU A 171 71.18 -58.25 -10.85
N ALA A 172 70.11 -58.36 -11.64
CA ALA A 172 69.87 -59.51 -12.50
C ALA A 172 70.96 -59.65 -13.58
N ALA A 173 71.35 -58.54 -14.22
CA ALA A 173 72.45 -58.50 -15.18
C ALA A 173 73.79 -58.87 -14.55
N MET A 174 74.09 -58.39 -13.33
CA MET A 174 75.30 -58.78 -12.60
C MET A 174 75.32 -60.28 -12.28
N ARG A 175 74.18 -60.88 -11.91
CA ARG A 175 74.07 -62.33 -11.68
C ARG A 175 74.27 -63.13 -12.97
N ALA A 176 73.67 -62.70 -14.08
CA ALA A 176 73.88 -63.35 -15.38
C ALA A 176 75.36 -63.31 -15.79
N ASN A 177 75.98 -62.13 -15.75
CA ASN A 177 77.42 -61.97 -16.05
C ASN A 177 78.31 -62.79 -15.12
N SER A 178 77.95 -62.92 -13.83
CA SER A 178 78.70 -63.74 -12.86
C SER A 178 78.57 -65.23 -13.15
N ASN A 179 77.37 -65.69 -13.53
CA ASN A 179 77.11 -67.08 -13.93
C ASN A 179 77.82 -67.41 -15.25
N ASP A 180 77.81 -66.49 -16.22
CA ASP A 180 78.52 -66.65 -17.50
C ASP A 180 80.03 -66.71 -17.28
N ALA A 181 80.58 -65.84 -16.40
CA ALA A 181 81.98 -65.87 -16.02
C ALA A 181 82.35 -67.17 -15.27
N ALA A 182 81.47 -67.69 -14.41
CA ALA A 182 81.66 -68.98 -13.76
C ALA A 182 81.64 -70.14 -14.77
N ALA A 183 80.68 -70.15 -15.70
CA ALA A 183 80.60 -71.15 -16.76
C ALA A 183 81.84 -71.13 -17.68
N GLN A 184 82.36 -69.94 -18.01
CA GLN A 184 83.61 -69.81 -18.76
C GLN A 184 84.83 -70.29 -17.98
N ARG A 185 84.87 -70.07 -16.66
CA ARG A 185 85.93 -70.61 -15.78
C ARG A 185 85.87 -72.13 -15.71
N ASP A 186 84.68 -72.71 -15.56
CA ASP A 186 84.51 -74.17 -15.52
C ASP A 186 84.83 -74.82 -16.88
N ALA A 187 84.45 -74.17 -17.99
CA ALA A 187 84.80 -74.61 -19.34
C ALA A 187 86.32 -74.54 -19.62
N SER A 188 87.00 -73.51 -19.13
CA SER A 188 88.47 -73.39 -19.28
C SER A 188 89.26 -74.31 -18.35
N ALA A 189 88.71 -74.63 -17.16
CA ALA A 189 89.26 -75.64 -16.26
C ALA A 189 89.11 -77.07 -16.84
N SER A 190 87.96 -77.39 -17.45
CA SER A 190 87.72 -78.69 -18.09
C SER A 190 88.48 -78.85 -19.42
N ALA A 191 88.71 -77.78 -20.19
CA ALA A 191 89.61 -77.81 -21.34
C ALA A 191 91.08 -78.03 -20.94
N SER A 192 91.51 -77.51 -19.79
CA SER A 192 92.88 -77.69 -19.26
C SER A 192 93.09 -79.09 -18.67
N ALA A 193 92.04 -79.75 -18.16
CA ALA A 193 92.09 -81.12 -17.64
C ALA A 193 92.17 -82.20 -18.74
N VAL A 194 91.71 -81.92 -19.96
CA VAL A 194 91.82 -82.85 -21.10
C VAL A 194 93.21 -82.84 -21.74
N SER A 195 94.03 -81.79 -21.52
CA SER A 195 95.37 -81.67 -22.10
C SER A 195 96.48 -82.42 -21.31
N THR A 196 96.17 -83.03 -20.16
CA THR A 196 97.17 -83.75 -19.32
C THR A 196 96.93 -85.27 -19.22
N ALA A 197 96.01 -85.83 -20.01
CA ALA A 197 95.86 -87.27 -20.14
C ALA A 197 96.71 -87.83 -21.31
N ALA A 198 98.02 -87.95 -21.10
CA ALA A 198 98.88 -88.72 -21.99
C ALA A 198 98.65 -90.24 -21.76
N PRO A 199 98.51 -91.07 -22.82
CA PRO A 199 98.31 -92.50 -22.68
C PRO A 199 99.62 -93.19 -22.30
N VAL A 200 99.62 -93.95 -21.20
CA VAL A 200 100.75 -94.78 -20.79
C VAL A 200 100.69 -96.08 -21.59
N GLU A 201 101.53 -96.17 -22.62
CA GLU A 201 101.80 -97.38 -23.39
C GLU A 201 102.81 -98.25 -22.62
N ALA A 202 102.44 -99.49 -22.30
CA ALA A 202 103.28 -100.45 -21.57
C ALA A 202 103.96 -101.42 -22.54
N PRO A 203 105.28 -101.66 -22.47
CA PRO A 203 105.89 -102.80 -23.11
C PRO A 203 106.28 -103.91 -22.11
N SER A 204 106.19 -105.13 -22.63
CA SER A 204 106.61 -106.41 -22.05
C SER A 204 108.12 -106.55 -21.90
#